data_AF-Q0ADY1-F1
#
_entry.id   AF-Q0ADY1-F1
#
_cell.length_a   1.000
_cell.length_b   1.000
_cell.length_c   1.000
_cell.angle_alpha   90.00
_cell.angle_beta   90.00
_cell.angle_gamma   90.00
#
_symmetry.space_group_name_H-M   'P 1'
#
loop_
_entity.id
_entity.type
_entity.pdbx_description
1 polymer ?
#
loop_
_entity_poly.entity_id
_entity_poly.type
_entity_poly.pdbx_seq_one_letter_code
_entity_poly.pdbx_strand_id
1 'polypeptide(L)'
;MDVLSLVAGFLLGVVATYLISAFLLKPGLQKSSDAATGVIITSDTQNLFDQLWQAHEHLLNEMKQDLDNPDFKFHREFYVLKKNWWDWNRWGFHRKGPCLAYFIDDHNDLLPLLDALTSHGLISQIGEADKKSAKFQLSEKLIELLHGKKPTKHAA
;
A
#
# COMPACT_ATOMS: atom_id res chain seq x y z
N MET A 1 -32.61 12.25 -59.27
CA MET A 1 -31.31 11.66 -59.66
C MET A 1 -30.26 12.25 -58.74
N ASP A 2 -29.69 11.39 -57.91
CA ASP A 2 -28.75 11.70 -56.83
C ASP A 2 -27.38 12.13 -57.35
N VAL A 3 -26.81 13.17 -56.75
CA VAL A 3 -25.45 13.69 -57.02
C VAL A 3 -24.63 13.62 -55.74
N LEU A 4 -24.61 12.45 -55.11
CA LEU A 4 -23.72 12.13 -53.98
C LEU A 4 -22.96 10.81 -54.19
N SER A 5 -22.85 10.36 -55.45
CA SER A 5 -21.80 9.44 -55.86
C SER A 5 -20.54 10.25 -56.21
N LEU A 6 -19.79 10.62 -55.17
CA LEU A 6 -18.38 10.93 -55.34
C LEU A 6 -17.61 10.25 -54.20
N VAL A 7 -16.81 9.27 -54.61
CA VAL A 7 -15.75 8.63 -53.81
C VAL A 7 -16.22 7.56 -52.83
N ALA A 8 -16.67 6.46 -53.41
CA ALA A 8 -16.30 5.14 -52.92
C ALA A 8 -14.77 5.02 -52.94
N GLY A 9 -14.18 4.69 -51.78
CA GLY A 9 -12.78 4.26 -51.72
C GLY A 9 -11.95 4.87 -50.60
N PHE A 10 -12.27 4.57 -49.34
CA PHE A 10 -11.24 4.25 -48.31
C PHE A 10 -11.85 3.68 -47.00
N LEU A 11 -12.85 2.81 -47.10
CA LEU A 11 -13.18 1.90 -45.99
C LEU A 11 -12.27 0.67 -46.10
N LEU A 12 -11.01 0.79 -45.66
CA LEU A 12 -10.11 -0.32 -45.30
C LEU A 12 -8.71 0.25 -45.02
N GLY A 13 -8.40 0.58 -43.77
CA GLY A 13 -7.00 0.76 -43.36
C GLY A 13 -6.67 1.92 -42.43
N VAL A 14 -7.31 2.04 -41.27
CA VAL A 14 -6.72 2.78 -40.12
C VAL A 14 -7.01 2.09 -38.76
N VAL A 15 -7.21 0.77 -38.74
CA VAL A 15 -7.43 0.03 -37.48
C VAL A 15 -6.28 -0.94 -37.16
N ALA A 16 -5.20 -0.97 -37.95
CA ALA A 16 -4.15 -2.01 -37.82
C ALA A 16 -2.70 -1.48 -37.68
N THR A 17 -2.48 -0.24 -37.26
CA THR A 17 -1.11 0.33 -37.16
C THR A 17 -0.69 0.84 -35.77
N TYR A 18 -1.52 0.68 -34.74
CA TYR A 18 -1.12 1.01 -33.35
C TYR A 18 -0.99 -0.18 -32.39
N LEU A 19 -1.01 -1.42 -32.91
CA LEU A 19 -0.85 -2.62 -32.06
C LEU A 19 0.41 -3.45 -32.35
N ILE A 20 1.28 -3.04 -33.27
CA ILE A 20 2.47 -3.83 -33.64
C ILE A 20 3.77 -3.27 -33.05
N SER A 21 3.78 -2.02 -32.55
CA SER A 21 5.02 -1.37 -32.05
C SER A 21 5.31 -1.57 -30.56
N ALA A 22 4.42 -2.21 -29.79
CA ALA A 22 4.65 -2.45 -28.36
C ALA A 22 5.14 -3.87 -28.02
N PHE A 23 5.06 -4.82 -28.97
CA PHE A 23 5.33 -6.25 -28.72
C PHE A 23 6.70 -6.75 -29.21
N LEU A 24 7.53 -5.89 -29.81
CA LEU A 24 8.77 -6.34 -30.46
C LEU A 24 9.92 -5.35 -30.25
N LEU A 25 10.32 -5.05 -29.01
CA LEU A 25 11.68 -4.57 -28.69
C LEU A 25 11.92 -4.51 -27.16
N LYS A 26 12.05 -5.68 -26.53
CA LYS A 26 13.13 -5.99 -25.56
C LYS A 26 12.98 -7.43 -25.04
N PRO A 27 13.89 -8.35 -25.42
CA PRO A 27 14.00 -9.64 -24.79
C PRO A 27 14.94 -9.52 -23.57
N GLY A 28 14.40 -9.70 -22.37
CA GLY A 28 15.21 -9.91 -21.17
C GLY A 28 14.48 -9.54 -19.88
N LEU A 29 13.97 -10.58 -19.19
CA LEU A 29 13.51 -10.60 -17.77
C LEU A 29 12.35 -9.64 -17.44
N GLN A 30 11.21 -10.04 -16.89
CA GLN A 30 10.94 -11.14 -15.99
C GLN A 30 9.43 -11.43 -16.02
N LYS A 31 9.10 -12.71 -15.93
CA LYS A 31 7.77 -13.29 -16.10
C LYS A 31 7.00 -13.25 -14.78
N SER A 32 5.91 -12.51 -14.75
CA SER A 32 4.71 -12.69 -13.91
C SER A 32 3.64 -11.77 -14.52
N SER A 33 2.79 -12.20 -15.46
CA SER A 33 1.68 -13.12 -15.24
C SER A 33 1.12 -13.02 -13.83
N ASP A 34 0.28 -12.02 -13.60
CA ASP A 34 -1.05 -12.29 -13.09
C ASP A 34 -2.02 -11.22 -13.61
N ALA A 35 -3.01 -11.69 -14.36
CA ALA A 35 -4.22 -10.94 -14.64
C ALA A 35 -5.07 -10.91 -13.37
N ALA A 36 -4.66 -10.07 -12.43
CA ALA A 36 -5.54 -9.47 -11.45
C ALA A 36 -5.51 -7.97 -11.75
N THR A 37 -6.56 -7.26 -11.39
CA THR A 37 -6.57 -5.79 -11.34
C THR A 37 -5.63 -5.35 -10.19
N GLY A 38 -4.33 -5.66 -10.33
CA GLY A 38 -3.31 -5.61 -9.30
C GLY A 38 -2.87 -4.18 -9.06
N VAL A 39 -2.60 -3.86 -7.80
CA VAL A 39 -2.11 -2.54 -7.45
C VAL A 39 -0.76 -2.32 -8.13
N ILE A 40 -0.64 -1.25 -8.90
CA ILE A 40 0.63 -0.94 -9.59
C ILE A 40 1.62 -0.40 -8.55
N ILE A 41 2.58 -1.25 -8.17
CA ILE A 41 3.76 -0.87 -7.40
C ILE A 41 4.86 -0.49 -8.39
N THR A 42 5.34 0.76 -8.32
CA THR A 42 6.46 1.21 -9.15
C THR A 42 7.79 0.78 -8.53
N SER A 43 8.84 0.71 -9.35
CA SER A 43 10.21 0.44 -8.86
C SER A 43 10.65 1.42 -7.78
N ASP A 44 10.23 2.69 -7.91
CA ASP A 44 10.61 3.74 -6.96
C ASP A 44 9.92 3.54 -5.61
N THR A 45 8.63 3.18 -5.62
CA THR A 45 7.91 2.82 -4.38
C THR A 45 8.51 1.59 -3.73
N GLN A 46 8.89 0.59 -4.53
CA GLN A 46 9.52 -0.62 -4.02
C GLN A 46 10.90 -0.33 -3.38
N ASN A 47 11.75 0.44 -4.05
CA ASN A 47 13.06 0.84 -3.53
C ASN A 47 12.95 1.66 -2.24
N LEU A 48 12.02 2.62 -2.18
CA LEU A 48 11.72 3.37 -0.97
C LEU A 48 11.29 2.43 0.15
N PHE A 49 10.35 1.53 -0.12
CA PHE A 49 9.85 0.60 0.88
C PHE A 49 10.97 -0.33 1.39
N ASP A 50 11.89 -0.76 0.52
CA ASP A 50 13.06 -1.52 0.93
C ASP A 50 13.95 -0.73 1.90
N GLN A 51 14.16 0.57 1.65
CA GLN A 51 14.89 1.45 2.57
C GLN A 51 14.18 1.60 3.91
N LEU A 52 12.87 1.86 3.88
CA LEU A 52 12.05 1.95 5.10
C LEU A 52 12.07 0.63 5.88
N TRP A 53 12.02 -0.50 5.18
CA TRP A 53 12.12 -1.83 5.78
C TRP A 53 13.45 -2.02 6.50
N GLN A 54 14.57 -1.62 5.91
CA GLN A 54 15.88 -1.74 6.58
C GLN A 54 16.00 -0.81 7.79
N ALA A 55 15.43 0.40 7.72
CA ALA A 55 15.51 1.37 8.80
C ALA A 55 14.55 1.08 9.97
N HIS A 56 13.38 0.50 9.67
CA HIS A 56 12.27 0.33 10.62
C HIS A 56 11.72 -1.10 10.64
N GLU A 57 12.61 -2.09 10.44
CA GLU A 57 12.24 -3.50 10.27
C GLU A 57 11.31 -4.01 11.37
N HIS A 58 11.62 -3.70 12.63
CA HIS A 58 10.85 -4.17 13.78
C HIS A 58 9.37 -3.79 13.68
N LEU A 59 9.08 -2.50 13.51
CA LEU A 59 7.71 -1.97 13.45
C LEU A 59 6.99 -2.40 12.17
N LEU A 60 7.66 -2.39 11.01
CA LEU A 60 7.03 -2.84 9.76
C LEU A 60 6.75 -4.36 9.79
N ASN A 61 7.57 -5.13 10.48
CA ASN A 61 7.32 -6.56 10.70
C ASN A 61 6.16 -6.79 11.68
N GLU A 62 5.99 -5.99 12.72
CA GLU A 62 4.79 -6.01 13.57
C GLU A 62 3.53 -5.68 12.75
N MET A 63 3.55 -4.61 11.96
CA MET A 63 2.44 -4.27 11.06
C MET A 63 2.11 -5.40 10.08
N LYS A 64 3.13 -6.11 9.59
CA LYS A 64 2.93 -7.30 8.75
C LYS A 64 2.26 -8.44 9.53
N GLN A 65 2.73 -8.74 10.73
CA GLN A 65 2.17 -9.80 11.57
C GLN A 65 0.72 -9.51 11.95
N ASP A 66 0.40 -8.24 12.20
CA ASP A 66 -0.97 -7.78 12.44
C ASP A 66 -1.87 -8.01 11.24
N LEU A 67 -1.39 -7.77 10.01
CA LEU A 67 -2.14 -8.07 8.78
C LEU A 67 -2.32 -9.56 8.51
N ASP A 68 -1.35 -10.38 8.90
CA ASP A 68 -1.40 -11.84 8.79
C ASP A 68 -2.35 -12.47 9.85
N ASN A 69 -2.70 -11.72 10.90
CA ASN A 69 -3.59 -12.20 11.94
C ASN A 69 -5.05 -12.26 11.44
N PRO A 70 -5.72 -13.43 11.50
CA PRO A 70 -7.08 -13.60 11.02
C PRO A 70 -8.11 -12.68 11.70
N ASP A 71 -7.88 -12.29 12.96
CA ASP A 71 -8.75 -11.37 13.70
C ASP A 71 -8.74 -9.96 13.08
N PHE A 72 -7.65 -9.60 12.40
CA PHE A 72 -7.45 -8.31 11.77
C PHE A 72 -7.55 -8.33 10.25
N LYS A 73 -7.96 -9.46 9.64
CA LYS A 73 -7.98 -9.65 8.17
C LYS A 73 -8.67 -8.52 7.38
N PHE A 74 -9.72 -7.93 7.92
CA PHE A 74 -10.48 -6.83 7.29
C PHE A 74 -10.19 -5.45 7.90
N HIS A 75 -9.30 -5.39 8.89
CA HIS A 75 -8.89 -4.14 9.50
C HIS A 75 -7.84 -3.51 8.60
N ARG A 76 -8.15 -2.29 8.15
CA ARG A 76 -7.23 -1.44 7.37
C ARG A 76 -6.86 -0.20 8.14
N GLU A 77 -7.54 0.05 9.25
CA GLU A 77 -7.37 1.23 10.07
C GLU A 77 -6.59 0.88 11.32
N PHE A 78 -5.68 1.78 11.70
CA PHE A 78 -4.93 1.67 12.93
C PHE A 78 -4.85 3.01 13.65
N TYR A 79 -4.50 2.95 14.91
CA TYR A 79 -4.41 4.11 15.79
C TYR A 79 -2.99 4.31 16.27
N VAL A 80 -2.57 5.56 16.36
CA VAL A 80 -1.30 5.96 16.93
C VAL A 80 -1.58 6.68 18.22
N LEU A 81 -1.08 6.11 19.31
CA LEU A 81 -1.44 6.48 20.67
C LEU A 81 -0.22 6.89 21.47
N LYS A 82 -0.42 7.79 22.41
CA LYS A 82 0.57 8.07 23.45
C LYS A 82 0.18 7.33 24.72
N LYS A 83 1.10 6.55 25.30
CA LYS A 83 0.94 5.97 26.63
C LYS A 83 0.91 7.12 27.62
N ASN A 84 -0.24 7.33 28.23
CA ASN A 84 -0.32 8.12 29.44
C ASN A 84 -0.65 7.19 30.60
N TRP A 85 0.16 7.28 31.65
CA TRP A 85 0.06 6.46 32.86
C TRP A 85 -1.35 6.45 33.46
N TRP A 86 -2.12 7.54 33.27
CA TRP A 86 -3.47 7.72 33.80
C TRP A 86 -4.61 7.36 32.84
N ASP A 87 -4.42 7.33 31.50
CA ASP A 87 -5.49 6.89 30.59
C ASP A 87 -5.28 5.47 30.05
N TRP A 88 -4.18 4.75 30.31
CA TRP A 88 -4.09 3.32 29.92
C TRP A 88 -5.24 2.48 30.51
N ASN A 89 -5.61 2.74 31.77
CA ASN A 89 -6.77 2.10 32.42
C ASN A 89 -8.14 2.63 31.93
N ARG A 90 -8.19 3.80 31.26
CA ARG A 90 -9.42 4.36 30.66
C ARG A 90 -9.58 4.01 29.19
N TRP A 91 -8.47 3.74 28.50
CA TRP A 91 -8.35 3.21 27.15
C TRP A 91 -8.43 1.68 27.13
N GLY A 92 -8.99 1.05 28.17
CA GLY A 92 -9.66 -0.22 27.96
C GLY A 92 -10.53 -0.03 26.74
N PHE A 93 -10.26 -0.79 25.67
CA PHE A 93 -10.87 -0.62 24.36
C PHE A 93 -12.40 -0.69 24.49
N HIS A 94 -13.06 0.43 24.80
CA HIS A 94 -14.51 0.61 24.72
C HIS A 94 -14.94 0.78 23.26
N ARG A 95 -14.02 0.51 22.32
CA ARG A 95 -14.38 0.23 20.93
C ARG A 95 -14.94 -1.17 20.88
N LYS A 96 -16.14 -1.29 20.30
CA LYS A 96 -16.75 -2.59 20.03
C LYS A 96 -15.90 -3.30 18.97
N GLY A 97 -14.94 -4.10 19.39
CA GLY A 97 -14.18 -5.01 18.54
C GLY A 97 -12.65 -4.81 18.55
N PRO A 98 -11.93 -5.76 17.96
CA PRO A 98 -10.48 -5.70 17.82
C PRO A 98 -10.08 -4.48 16.97
N CYS A 99 -9.02 -3.77 17.33
CA CYS A 99 -8.40 -2.79 16.44
C CYS A 99 -6.88 -2.72 16.61
N LEU A 100 -6.19 -2.30 15.55
CA LEU A 100 -4.75 -2.14 15.53
C LEU A 100 -4.36 -0.82 16.20
N ALA A 101 -3.36 -0.86 17.07
CA ALA A 101 -2.87 0.32 17.77
C ALA A 101 -1.35 0.23 17.98
N TYR A 102 -0.65 1.29 17.61
CA TYR A 102 0.78 1.45 17.83
C TYR A 102 1.02 2.60 18.79
N PHE A 103 1.93 2.40 19.75
CA PHE A 103 2.23 3.39 20.77
C PHE A 103 3.53 4.13 20.44
N ILE A 104 3.50 5.45 20.51
CA ILE A 104 4.69 6.30 20.30
C ILE A 104 5.80 5.91 21.29
N ASP A 105 5.42 5.56 22.51
CA ASP A 105 6.36 5.19 23.58
C ASP A 105 7.04 3.83 23.36
N ASP A 106 6.49 2.96 22.50
CA ASP A 106 7.09 1.66 22.15
C ASP A 106 8.01 1.74 20.93
N HIS A 107 7.90 2.82 20.16
CA HIS A 107 8.56 2.97 18.87
C HIS A 107 9.06 4.41 18.69
N ASN A 108 10.34 4.63 19.04
CA ASN A 108 10.98 5.94 18.93
C ASN A 108 10.89 6.55 17.52
N ASP A 109 10.86 5.70 16.48
CA ASP A 109 10.84 6.10 15.08
C ASP A 109 9.45 5.98 14.42
N LEU A 110 8.39 5.79 15.20
CA LEU A 110 7.02 5.65 14.67
C LEU A 110 6.58 6.90 13.90
N LEU A 111 6.76 8.09 14.47
CA LEU A 111 6.32 9.33 13.80
C LEU A 111 7.07 9.59 12.49
N PRO A 112 8.42 9.53 12.45
CA PRO A 112 9.17 9.62 11.20
C PRO A 112 8.74 8.59 10.14
N LEU A 113 8.52 7.34 10.55
CA LEU A 113 8.05 6.30 9.62
C LEU A 113 6.67 6.65 9.05
N LEU A 114 5.73 7.06 9.89
CA LEU A 114 4.37 7.41 9.45
C LEU A 114 4.36 8.62 8.51
N ASP A 115 5.21 9.62 8.75
CA ASP A 115 5.37 10.75 7.85
C ASP A 115 5.86 10.30 6.47
N ALA A 116 6.87 9.42 6.42
CA ALA A 116 7.38 8.86 5.17
C ALA A 116 6.32 7.99 4.45
N LEU A 117 5.60 7.13 5.18
CA LEU A 117 4.52 6.33 4.59
C LEU A 117 3.40 7.23 4.05
N THR A 118 3.07 8.32 4.74
CA THR A 118 2.03 9.27 4.33
C THR A 118 2.45 10.05 3.09
N SER A 119 3.69 10.56 3.05
CA SER A 119 4.20 11.35 1.92
C SER A 119 4.25 10.57 0.61
N HIS A 120 4.34 9.24 0.70
CA HIS A 120 4.35 8.33 -0.44
C HIS A 120 2.99 7.65 -0.70
N GLY A 121 1.93 8.07 -0.01
CA GLY A 121 0.58 7.54 -0.19
C GLY A 121 0.43 6.06 0.18
N LEU A 122 1.32 5.56 1.06
CA LEU A 122 1.29 4.19 1.57
C LEU A 122 0.34 4.06 2.76
N ILE A 123 0.10 5.16 3.48
CA ILE A 123 -0.98 5.33 4.45
C ILE A 123 -1.70 6.66 4.23
N SER A 124 -2.90 6.79 4.77
CA SER A 124 -3.64 8.05 4.84
C SER A 124 -4.10 8.30 6.27
N GLN A 125 -4.01 9.55 6.73
CA GLN A 125 -4.64 9.93 8.00
C GLN A 125 -6.15 10.08 7.79
N ILE A 126 -6.95 9.44 8.64
CA ILE A 126 -8.42 9.46 8.55
C ILE A 126 -9.01 10.02 9.83
N GLY A 127 -9.64 11.18 9.72
CA GLY A 127 -10.25 11.90 10.85
C GLY A 127 -9.34 12.97 11.44
N GLU A 128 -9.90 13.77 12.34
CA GLU A 128 -9.12 14.79 13.04
C GLU A 128 -8.15 14.12 14.02
N ALA A 129 -6.87 14.52 13.97
CA ALA A 129 -5.96 14.27 15.07
C ALA A 129 -6.51 14.99 16.30
N ASP A 130 -7.01 14.24 17.26
CA ASP A 130 -7.26 14.80 18.58
C ASP A 130 -5.94 14.85 19.37
N LYS A 131 -5.96 15.50 20.54
CA LYS A 131 -4.74 15.64 21.36
C LYS A 131 -4.19 14.31 21.87
N LYS A 132 -4.89 13.19 21.68
CA LYS A 132 -4.58 11.89 22.32
C LYS A 132 -4.36 10.75 21.32
N SER A 133 -4.81 10.90 20.08
CA SER A 133 -4.75 9.86 19.07
C SER A 133 -4.84 10.41 17.66
N ALA A 134 -4.10 9.76 16.76
CA ALA A 134 -4.26 9.91 15.33
C ALA A 134 -4.70 8.57 14.74
N LYS A 135 -5.61 8.61 13.78
CA LYS A 135 -6.11 7.42 13.09
C LYS A 135 -5.61 7.43 11.66
N PHE A 136 -5.15 6.28 11.20
CA PHE A 136 -4.60 6.09 9.87
C PHE A 136 -5.26 4.89 9.19
N GLN A 137 -5.20 4.85 7.87
CA GLN A 137 -5.60 3.73 7.03
C GLN A 137 -4.43 3.29 6.15
N LEU A 138 -4.22 1.99 6.08
CA LEU A 138 -3.27 1.34 5.20
C LEU A 138 -3.78 1.38 3.76
N SER A 139 -2.92 1.75 2.81
CA SER A 139 -3.21 1.58 1.39
C SER A 139 -3.04 0.12 0.98
N GLU A 140 -3.71 -0.29 -0.10
CA GLU A 140 -3.50 -1.62 -0.70
C GLU A 140 -2.04 -1.80 -1.18
N LYS A 141 -1.36 -0.73 -1.62
CA LYS A 141 0.07 -0.75 -1.98
C LYS A 141 0.94 -1.22 -0.82
N LEU A 142 0.73 -0.64 0.36
CA LEU A 142 1.51 -0.97 1.54
C LEU A 142 1.25 -2.41 1.99
N ILE A 143 0.00 -2.86 1.90
CA ILE A 143 -0.37 -4.24 2.26
C ILE A 143 0.32 -5.24 1.36
N GLU A 144 0.30 -5.02 0.04
CA GLU A 144 1.02 -5.87 -0.91
C GLU A 144 2.53 -5.88 -0.65
N LEU A 145 3.11 -4.70 -0.36
CA LEU A 145 4.53 -4.56 -0.01
C LEU A 145 4.87 -5.33 1.27
N LEU A 146 4.06 -5.23 2.32
CA LEU A 146 4.24 -5.95 3.59
C LEU A 146 4.11 -7.46 3.41
N HIS A 147 3.10 -7.94 2.68
CA HIS A 147 2.95 -9.37 2.39
C HIS A 147 4.09 -9.92 1.51
N GLY A 148 4.63 -9.10 0.61
CA GLY A 148 5.77 -9.45 -0.23
C GLY A 148 7.09 -9.64 0.53
N LYS A 149 7.18 -9.14 1.78
CA LYS A 149 8.37 -9.33 2.62
C LYS A 149 8.38 -10.71 3.25
N LYS A 150 9.50 -11.41 3.07
CA LYS A 150 9.76 -12.64 3.81
C LYS A 150 10.16 -12.27 5.24
N PRO A 151 9.61 -12.93 6.26
CA PRO A 151 10.08 -12.74 7.62
C PRO A 151 11.56 -13.11 7.68
N THR A 152 12.36 -12.19 8.20
CA THR A 152 13.80 -12.38 8.41
C THR A 152 13.94 -13.44 9.48
N LYS A 153 14.33 -14.67 9.09
CA LYS A 153 14.65 -15.72 10.06
C LYS A 153 15.88 -15.25 10.82
N HIS A 154 15.70 -14.75 12.03
CA HIS A 154 16.81 -14.65 12.96
C HIS A 154 17.32 -16.08 13.19
N ALA A 155 18.54 -16.35 12.75
CA ALA A 155 19.25 -17.55 13.12
C ALA A 155 19.42 -17.51 14.65
N ALA A 156 18.84 -18.49 15.32
CA ALA A 156 19.00 -18.73 16.75
C ALA A 156 20.44 -19.14 17.09
#